data_AF-A0A842XLR1-F1
#
_entry.id   AF-A0A842XLR1-F1
#
_cell.length_a   1.000
_cell.length_b   1.000
_cell.length_c   1.000
_cell.angle_alpha   90.00
_cell.angle_beta   90.00
_cell.angle_gamma   90.00
#
_symmetry.space_group_name_H-M   'P 1'
#
loop_
_entity.id
_entity.type
_entity.pdbx_description
1 polymer ?
#
loop_
_entity_poly.entity_id
_entity_poly.type
_entity_poly.pdbx_seq_one_letter_code
_entity_poly.pdbx_strand_id
1 'polypeptide(L)'
;LPKKKKSGPDRDDRITIKIEKEMWKVINKQIRDHPEWGVRSVSEFIRRAISHELEEKASVTERKVLEIQLRPRLLRADSHCRDPEEPRC
;
A
#
# COMPACT_ATOMS: atom_id res chain seq x y z
N LEU A 1 32.72 -19.79 22.30
CA LEU A 1 32.07 -19.29 21.06
C LEU A 1 30.62 -19.77 21.04
N PRO A 2 29.61 -18.89 21.17
CA PRO A 2 28.22 -19.31 21.09
C PRO A 2 27.89 -19.75 19.65
N LYS A 3 27.34 -20.96 19.51
CA LYS A 3 26.93 -21.54 18.23
C LYS A 3 25.77 -20.71 17.68
N LYS A 4 26.01 -19.96 16.59
CA LYS A 4 24.95 -19.39 15.76
C LYS A 4 24.04 -20.54 15.30
N LYS A 5 22.83 -20.63 15.84
CA LYS A 5 21.77 -21.47 15.28
C LYS A 5 21.53 -20.93 13.86
N LYS A 6 21.98 -21.66 12.85
CA LYS A 6 21.47 -21.47 11.49
C LYS A 6 20.01 -21.90 11.56
N SER A 7 19.08 -20.93 11.58
CA SER A 7 17.70 -21.16 11.21
C SER A 7 17.69 -21.47 9.71
N GLY A 8 18.06 -22.69 9.35
CA GLY A 8 17.92 -23.17 7.97
C GLY A 8 16.43 -23.33 7.69
N PRO A 9 15.91 -22.79 6.56
CA PRO A 9 14.56 -23.13 6.15
C PRO A 9 14.63 -24.48 5.43
N ASP A 10 14.52 -25.56 6.20
CA ASP A 10 14.14 -26.88 5.67
C ASP A 10 12.66 -27.15 5.98
N ARG A 11 11.86 -26.13 5.73
CA ARG A 11 10.40 -26.24 5.70
C ARG A 11 10.02 -25.97 4.26
N ASP A 12 9.44 -26.96 3.62
CA ASP A 12 8.91 -26.84 2.27
C ASP A 12 7.71 -25.87 2.34
N ASP A 13 7.98 -24.57 2.22
CA ASP A 13 6.98 -23.48 2.31
C ASP A 13 6.13 -23.38 1.03
N ARG A 14 5.78 -24.54 0.46
CA ARG A 14 4.93 -24.64 -0.73
C ARG A 14 3.48 -24.46 -0.34
N ILE A 15 2.82 -23.56 -1.05
CA ILE A 15 1.38 -23.37 -0.99
C ILE A 15 0.74 -23.89 -2.27
N THR A 16 -0.36 -24.62 -2.13
CA THR A 16 -1.16 -25.07 -3.28
C THR A 16 -2.33 -24.11 -3.45
N ILE A 17 -2.33 -23.37 -4.55
CA ILE A 17 -3.41 -22.46 -4.92
C ILE A 17 -4.21 -23.10 -6.04
N LYS A 18 -5.52 -23.29 -5.83
CA LYS A 18 -6.44 -23.73 -6.88
C LYS A 18 -6.81 -22.52 -7.73
N ILE A 19 -6.52 -22.60 -9.01
CA ILE A 19 -6.84 -21.58 -10.02
C ILE A 19 -7.68 -22.22 -11.11
N GLU A 20 -8.64 -21.45 -11.63
CA GLU A 20 -9.46 -21.89 -12.74
C GLU A 20 -8.57 -22.15 -13.97
N LYS A 21 -8.90 -23.20 -14.74
CA LYS A 21 -8.13 -23.61 -15.91
C LYS A 21 -8.01 -22.51 -16.96
N GLU A 22 -9.09 -21.77 -17.20
CA GLU A 22 -9.08 -20.67 -18.17
C GLU A 22 -8.18 -19.52 -17.72
N MET A 23 -8.22 -19.16 -16.43
CA MET A 23 -7.30 -18.16 -15.88
C MET A 23 -5.83 -18.61 -16.00
N TRP A 24 -5.52 -19.87 -15.71
CA TRP A 24 -4.16 -20.40 -15.90
C TRP A 24 -3.69 -20.28 -17.35
N LYS A 25 -4.55 -20.60 -18.32
CA LYS A 25 -4.23 -20.48 -19.74
C LYS A 25 -3.96 -19.03 -20.15
N VAL A 26 -4.80 -18.10 -19.67
CA VAL A 26 -4.63 -16.66 -19.96
C VAL A 26 -3.30 -16.17 -19.42
N ILE A 27 -2.97 -16.46 -18.15
CA ILE A 27 -1.69 -16.07 -17.55
C ILE A 27 -0.52 -16.67 -18.32
N ASN A 28 -0.60 -17.97 -18.63
CA ASN A 28 0.48 -18.66 -19.35
C ASN A 28 0.63 -18.15 -20.80
N LYS A 29 -0.45 -17.67 -21.43
CA LYS A 29 -0.36 -16.99 -22.71
C LYS A 29 0.36 -15.64 -22.56
N GLN A 30 -0.06 -14.81 -21.62
CA GLN A 30 0.55 -13.50 -21.36
C GLN A 30 2.05 -13.60 -21.08
N ILE A 31 2.48 -14.58 -20.27
CA ILE A 31 3.90 -14.82 -19.99
C ILE A 31 4.70 -15.14 -21.27
N ARG A 32 4.12 -15.91 -22.20
CA ARG A 32 4.78 -16.26 -23.46
C ARG A 32 4.81 -15.11 -24.44
N ASP A 33 3.76 -14.30 -24.46
CA ASP A 33 3.63 -13.15 -25.35
C ASP A 33 4.55 -11.99 -24.92
N HIS A 34 4.97 -11.94 -23.64
CA HIS A 34 5.80 -10.88 -23.05
C HIS A 34 7.10 -11.40 -22.39
N PRO A 35 8.11 -11.85 -23.17
CA PRO A 35 9.38 -12.31 -22.62
C PRO A 35 10.17 -11.20 -21.90
N GLU A 36 9.91 -9.94 -22.22
CA GLU A 36 10.55 -8.77 -21.61
C GLU A 36 10.26 -8.62 -20.10
N TRP A 37 9.18 -9.24 -19.59
CA TRP A 37 8.88 -9.23 -18.16
C TRP A 37 9.84 -10.09 -17.34
N GLY A 38 10.61 -10.97 -17.99
CA GLY A 38 11.54 -11.87 -17.32
C GLY A 38 10.85 -12.82 -16.34
N VAL A 39 9.57 -13.16 -16.60
CA VAL A 39 8.79 -14.12 -15.81
C VAL A 39 8.82 -15.46 -16.53
N ARG A 40 9.23 -16.53 -15.84
CA ARG A 40 9.46 -17.84 -16.46
C ARG A 40 8.34 -18.85 -16.22
N SER A 41 7.45 -18.58 -15.27
CA SER A 41 6.40 -19.51 -14.89
C SER A 41 5.19 -18.81 -14.28
N VAL A 42 4.03 -19.49 -14.32
CA VAL A 42 2.80 -19.03 -13.68
C VAL A 42 2.98 -18.86 -12.16
N SER A 43 3.72 -19.75 -11.51
CA SER A 43 4.00 -19.63 -10.07
C SER A 43 4.88 -18.44 -9.72
N GLU A 44 5.79 -18.03 -10.61
CA GLU A 44 6.57 -16.82 -10.45
C GLU A 44 5.71 -15.57 -10.66
N PHE A 45 4.86 -15.59 -11.69
CA PHE A 45 3.89 -14.52 -11.94
C PHE A 45 3.00 -14.27 -10.73
N ILE A 46 2.38 -15.32 -10.18
CA ILE A 46 1.50 -15.21 -9.01
C ILE A 46 2.25 -14.67 -7.80
N ARG A 47 3.49 -15.12 -7.56
CA ARG A 47 4.31 -14.59 -6.46
C ARG A 47 4.56 -13.09 -6.59
N ARG A 48 4.97 -12.62 -7.78
CA ARG A 48 5.20 -11.19 -8.04
C ARG A 48 3.92 -10.36 -7.90
N ALA A 49 2.80 -10.87 -8.42
CA ALA A 49 1.51 -10.20 -8.31
C ALA A 49 1.06 -10.05 -6.85
N ILE A 50 1.19 -11.10 -6.03
CA ILE A 50 0.86 -11.04 -4.60
C ILE A 50 1.78 -10.06 -3.88
N SER A 51 3.09 -10.10 -4.13
CA SER A 51 4.04 -9.16 -3.53
C SER A 51 3.70 -7.70 -3.86
N HIS A 52 3.42 -7.41 -5.13
CA HIS A 52 3.03 -6.07 -5.57
C HIS A 52 1.75 -5.59 -4.88
N GLU A 53 0.72 -6.43 -4.83
CA GLU A 53 -0.54 -6.10 -4.14
C GLU A 53 -0.37 -5.85 -2.64
N LEU A 54 0.51 -6.61 -1.97
CA LEU A 54 0.83 -6.42 -0.56
C LEU A 54 1.58 -5.11 -0.32
N GLU A 55 2.56 -4.79 -1.18
CA GLU A 55 3.32 -3.54 -1.14
C GLU A 55 2.40 -2.33 -1.39
N GLU A 56 1.52 -2.42 -2.39
CA GLU A 56 0.57 -1.36 -2.70
C GLU A 56 -0.39 -1.12 -1.52
N LYS A 57 -0.97 -2.17 -0.95
CA LYS A 57 -1.86 -2.05 0.23
C LYS A 57 -1.14 -1.52 1.48
N ALA A 58 0.12 -1.90 1.68
CA ALA A 58 0.94 -1.34 2.74
C ALA A 58 1.14 0.18 2.53
N SER A 59 1.45 0.59 1.29
CA SER A 59 1.68 2.00 0.94
C SER A 59 0.44 2.89 1.04
N VAL A 60 -0.75 2.33 0.81
CA VAL A 60 -2.04 3.05 0.90
C VAL A 60 -2.44 3.32 2.34
N THR A 61 -2.11 2.40 3.26
CA THR A 61 -2.42 2.55 4.70
C THR A 61 -1.59 3.66 5.36
N GLU A 62 -0.41 3.99 4.83
CA GLU A 62 0.50 4.98 5.42
C GLU A 62 0.34 6.42 4.92
N ARG A 63 -0.55 6.70 3.96
CA ARG A 63 -0.69 8.04 3.37
C ARG A 63 -1.95 8.78 3.80
N LYS A 64 -1.86 9.45 4.96
CA LYS A 64 -2.40 10.81 5.24
C LYS A 64 -1.98 11.29 6.64
N VAL A 65 -0.73 11.73 6.79
CA VAL A 65 -0.37 12.68 7.85
C VAL A 65 -0.31 14.06 7.20
N LEU A 66 -1.42 14.80 7.29
CA LEU A 66 -1.37 16.25 7.12
C LEU A 66 -0.93 16.80 8.48
N GLU A 67 0.32 17.21 8.59
CA GLU A 67 0.77 18.01 9.72
C GLU A 67 0.13 19.41 9.61
N ILE A 68 -1.05 19.58 10.22
CA ILE A 68 -1.68 20.88 10.37
C ILE A 68 -0.87 21.62 11.44
N GLN A 69 -0.01 22.54 11.05
CA GLN A 69 0.59 23.48 11.99
C GLN A 69 -0.49 24.41 12.54
N LEU A 70 -1.04 24.07 13.71
CA LEU A 70 -1.84 24.98 14.54
C LEU A 70 -0.92 26.05 15.13
N ARG A 71 -0.37 26.94 14.31
CA ARG A 71 0.14 28.21 14.85
C ARG A 71 -1.08 29.04 15.24
N PRO A 72 -1.20 29.51 16.49
CA PRO A 72 -2.10 30.61 16.78
C PRO A 72 -1.54 31.80 16.01
N ARG A 73 -2.12 32.09 14.84
CA ARG A 73 -1.96 33.41 14.24
C ARG A 73 -2.73 34.35 15.14
N LEU A 74 -2.05 34.88 16.15
CA LEU A 74 -2.33 36.20 16.70
C LEU A 74 -2.13 37.21 15.56
N LEU A 75 -3.06 37.25 14.62
CA LEU A 75 -3.23 38.37 13.72
C LEU A 75 -4.32 39.23 14.34
N ARG A 76 -3.85 40.20 15.13
CA ARG A 76 -4.57 41.47 15.25
C ARG A 76 -4.87 41.94 13.83
N ALA A 77 -6.15 41.95 13.49
CA ALA A 77 -6.69 42.75 12.42
C ALA A 77 -8.07 43.20 12.89
N ASP A 78 -8.06 44.33 13.57
CA ASP A 78 -9.23 45.22 13.64
C ASP A 78 -9.76 45.43 12.23
N SER A 79 -11.03 45.07 11.98
CA SER A 79 -11.97 45.90 11.23
C SER A 79 -13.28 45.16 10.91
N HIS A 80 -14.35 45.67 11.53
CA HIS A 80 -15.71 45.77 11.00
C HIS A 80 -16.54 44.49 10.73
N CYS A 81 -17.19 44.02 11.80
CA CYS A 81 -18.62 43.72 11.73
C CYS A 81 -19.34 44.74 12.62
N ARG A 82 -19.87 45.80 12.01
CA ARG A 82 -20.96 46.60 12.59
C ARG A 82 -22.22 45.76 12.42
N ASP A 83 -22.88 45.42 13.52
CA ASP A 83 -24.33 45.30 13.53
C ASP A 83 -24.86 46.05 14.76
N PRO A 84 -26.00 46.75 14.62
CA PRO A 84 -26.37 47.87 15.48
C PRO A 84 -27.23 47.43 16.68
N GLU A 85 -27.01 48.15 17.77
CA GLU A 85 -28.03 48.56 18.75
C GLU A 85 -28.90 47.45 19.39
N GLU A 86 -28.43 46.94 20.54
CA GLU A 86 -29.35 46.73 21.67
C GLU A 86 -29.72 48.09 22.28
N PRO A 87 -30.99 48.24 22.69
CA PRO A 87 -31.23 48.72 24.05
C PRO A 87 -32.40 47.99 24.70
N ARG A 88 -32.57 47.90 26.02
CA ARG A 88 -31.83 48.15 27.25
C ARG A 88 -32.80 47.70 28.37
N CYS A 89 -32.25 47.30 29.51
CA CYS A 89 -32.89 47.02 30.82
C CYS A 89 -33.57 45.66 30.98
#